data_AF-A0A243B6W1-F1
#
_entry.id   AF-A0A243B6W1-F1
#
_cell.length_a   1.000
_cell.length_b   1.000
_cell.length_c   1.000
_cell.angle_alpha   90.00
_cell.angle_beta   90.00
_cell.angle_gamma   90.00
#
_symmetry.space_group_name_H-M   'P 1'
#
loop_
_entity.id
_entity.type
_entity.pdbx_description
1 polymer ?
#
loop_
_entity_poly.entity_id
_entity_poly.type
_entity_poly.pdbx_seq_one_letter_code
_entity_poly.pdbx_strand_id
1 'polypeptide(L)' 'MDIEAVQEIIEQLSTEDLGRLLYLQTYIYYGTVLVIGQKHKPITKRDIQHLIGLERHAFGQFMKRLLFRNILIENIDGSF' A
#
# COMPACT_ATOMS: atom_id res chain seq x y z
N MET A 1 7.30 0.22 16.23
CA MET A 1 5.97 -0.35 15.97
C MET A 1 5.82 -1.54 16.87
N ASP A 2 4.72 -1.62 17.61
CA ASP A 2 4.45 -2.73 18.52
C ASP A 2 4.11 -4.00 17.72
N ILE A 3 4.75 -5.12 18.04
CA ILE A 3 4.58 -6.37 17.28
C ILE A 3 3.17 -6.95 17.44
N GLU A 4 2.53 -6.70 18.59
CA GLU A 4 1.16 -7.12 18.88
C GLU A 4 0.17 -6.37 17.98
N ALA A 5 0.34 -5.06 17.82
CA ALA A 5 -0.46 -4.25 16.90
C ALA A 5 -0.27 -4.66 15.43
N VAL A 6 0.93 -5.12 15.04
CA VAL A 6 1.18 -5.66 13.70
C VAL A 6 0.46 -6.99 13.49
N GLN A 7 0.46 -7.88 14.49
CA GLN A 7 -0.27 -9.15 14.43
C GLN A 7 -1.77 -8.92 14.27
N GLU A 8 -2.37 -8.03 15.06
CA GLU A 8 -3.80 -7.70 14.95
C GLU A 8 -4.18 -7.20 13.55
N ILE A 9 -3.31 -6.41 12.92
CA ILE A 9 -3.52 -5.94 11.55
C ILE A 9 -3.44 -7.08 10.55
N ILE A 10 -2.40 -7.93 10.66
CA ILE A 10 -2.18 -9.06 9.74
C ILE A 10 -3.35 -10.05 9.79
N GLU A 11 -3.89 -10.35 10.97
CA GLU A 11 -5.04 -11.25 11.13
C GLU A 11 -6.32 -10.76 10.43
N GLN A 12 -6.40 -9.46 10.17
CA GLN A 12 -7.57 -8.83 9.54
C GLN A 12 -7.43 -8.69 8.02
N LEU A 13 -6.33 -9.16 7.44
CA LEU A 13 -6.06 -9.11 6.01
C LEU A 13 -6.16 -10.52 5.40
N SER A 14 -6.70 -10.60 4.18
CA SER A 14 -6.66 -11.87 3.44
C SER A 14 -5.23 -12.19 3.00
N THR A 15 -4.97 -13.45 2.67
CA THR A 15 -3.67 -13.86 2.11
C THR A 15 -3.34 -13.08 0.83
N GLU A 16 -4.33 -12.76 -0.01
CA GLU A 16 -4.07 -11.95 -1.20
C GLU A 16 -3.77 -10.49 -0.87
N ASP A 17 -4.40 -9.91 0.16
CA ASP A 17 -4.06 -8.56 0.64
C ASP A 17 -2.61 -8.52 1.16
N LEU A 18 -2.18 -9.52 1.93
CA LEU A 18 -0.80 -9.66 2.40
C LEU A 18 0.19 -9.80 1.24
N GLY A 19 -0.12 -10.64 0.25
CA GLY A 19 0.71 -10.79 -0.95
C GLY A 19 0.86 -9.48 -1.72
N ARG A 20 -0.21 -8.69 -1.85
CA ARG A 20 -0.15 -7.36 -2.49
C ARG A 20 0.66 -6.36 -1.67
N LEU A 21 0.56 -6.38 -0.35
CA LEU A 21 1.36 -5.53 0.53
C LEU A 21 2.85 -5.87 0.44
N LEU A 22 3.20 -7.17 0.47
CA LEU A 22 4.57 -7.63 0.27
C LEU A 22 5.13 -7.18 -1.09
N TYR A 23 4.30 -7.23 -2.14
CA TYR A 23 4.68 -6.70 -3.45
C TYR A 23 4.87 -5.18 -3.43
N LEU A 24 3.95 -4.41 -2.84
CA LEU A 24 4.06 -2.95 -2.75
C LEU A 24 5.29 -2.51 -1.93
N GLN A 25 5.70 -3.27 -0.92
CA GLN A 25 6.91 -2.99 -0.13
C GLN A 25 8.19 -2.96 -0.98
N THR A 26 8.22 -3.66 -2.12
CA THR A 26 9.37 -3.63 -3.04
C THR A 26 9.60 -2.27 -3.70
N TYR A 27 8.62 -1.37 -3.59
CA TYR A 27 8.68 0.00 -4.12
C TYR A 27 9.03 1.05 -3.04
N ILE A 28 9.25 0.68 -1.78
CA ILE A 28 9.60 1.63 -0.73
C ILE A 28 10.98 2.22 -0.98
N TYR A 29 11.08 3.55 -0.97
CA TYR A 29 12.33 4.29 -1.07
C TYR A 29 12.63 5.02 0.24
N TYR A 30 13.81 4.76 0.80
CA TYR A 30 14.33 5.36 2.04
C TYR A 30 13.30 5.45 3.20
N GLY A 31 12.42 4.44 3.31
CA GLY A 31 11.51 4.26 4.44
C GLY A 31 10.32 5.23 4.52
N THR A 32 10.09 6.07 3.51
CA THR A 32 9.09 7.15 3.60
C THR A 32 8.04 7.16 2.50
N VAL A 33 8.38 6.78 1.27
CA VAL A 33 7.46 6.91 0.12
C VAL A 33 7.63 5.74 -0.85
N LEU A 34 6.53 5.32 -1.48
CA LEU A 34 6.56 4.38 -2.59
C LEU A 34 6.99 5.07 -3.88
N VAL A 35 7.96 4.49 -4.60
CA VAL A 35 8.47 5.07 -5.86
C VAL A 35 8.58 4.03 -6.98
N ILE A 36 8.46 4.49 -8.22
CA ILE A 36 8.66 3.69 -9.44
C ILE A 36 9.79 4.23 -10.31
N GLY A 37 10.48 3.29 -10.97
CA GLY A 37 11.50 3.55 -11.97
C GLY A 37 12.80 4.12 -11.43
N GLN A 38 13.79 4.26 -12.31
CA GLN A 38 15.14 4.73 -11.98
C GLN A 38 15.21 6.18 -11.47
N LYS A 39 14.15 6.97 -11.69
CA LYS A 39 14.05 8.37 -11.24
C LYS A 39 13.35 8.51 -9.88
N HIS A 40 13.01 7.41 -9.21
CA HIS A 40 12.29 7.41 -7.93
C HIS A 40 11.05 8.30 -7.95
N LYS A 41 10.25 8.21 -9.01
CA LYS A 41 9.00 8.97 -9.12
C LYS A 41 8.02 8.44 -8.06
N PRO A 42 7.42 9.29 -7.20
CA PRO A 42 6.39 8.85 -6.26
C PRO A 42 5.24 8.13 -6.97
N ILE A 43 4.77 7.04 -6.36
CA ILE A 43 3.65 6.25 -6.87
C ILE A 43 2.35 6.99 -6.58
N THR A 44 1.51 7.14 -7.59
CA THR A 44 0.14 7.64 -7.43
C THR A 44 -0.83 6.50 -7.14
N LYS A 45 -2.03 6.82 -6.63
CA LYS A 45 -3.12 5.84 -6.48
C LYS A 45 -3.39 5.04 -7.76
N ARG A 46 -3.29 5.67 -8.94
CA ARG A 46 -3.46 4.99 -10.24
C ARG A 46 -2.35 3.99 -10.53
N ASP A 47 -1.12 4.34 -10.17
CA ASP A 47 0.04 3.45 -10.32
C ASP A 47 -0.11 2.23 -9.41
N ILE A 48 -0.52 2.42 -8.14
CA ILE A 48 -0.82 1.31 -7.22
C ILE A 48 -1.86 0.38 -7.84
N GLN A 49 -2.96 0.92 -8.36
CA GLN A 49 -4.01 0.10 -8.98
C GLN A 49 -3.47 -0.79 -10.11
N HIS A 50 -2.63 -0.22 -10.97
CA HIS A 50 -2.04 -0.94 -12.08
C HIS A 50 -1.07 -2.02 -11.60
N LEU A 51 -0.24 -1.70 -10.62
CA LEU A 51 0.75 -2.61 -10.05
C LEU A 51 0.11 -3.84 -9.40
N ILE A 52 -0.95 -3.65 -8.62
CA ILE A 52 -1.61 -4.76 -7.92
C ILE A 52 -2.62 -5.52 -8.79
N GLY A 53 -2.93 -5.01 -9.98
CA GLY A 53 -3.82 -5.65 -10.96
C GLY A 53 -5.29 -5.76 -10.53
N LEU A 54 -5.78 -4.86 -9.68
CA LEU A 54 -7.18 -4.89 -9.22
C LEU A 54 -8.11 -4.05 -10.10
N GLU A 55 -9.30 -4.58 -10.36
CA GLU A 55 -10.40 -3.81 -10.93
C GLU A 55 -10.83 -2.66 -10.01
N ARG A 56 -11.43 -1.61 -10.58
CA ARG A 56 -11.71 -0.33 -9.90
C ARG A 56 -12.46 -0.51 -8.58
N HIS A 57 -13.50 -1.35 -8.54
CA HIS A 57 -14.29 -1.56 -7.32
C HIS A 57 -13.48 -2.28 -6.23
N ALA A 58 -12.82 -3.39 -6.59
CA ALA A 58 -11.97 -4.15 -5.68
C ALA A 58 -10.80 -3.30 -5.14
N PHE A 59 -10.19 -2.50 -6.02
CA PHE A 59 -9.14 -1.57 -5.64
C PHE A 59 -9.63 -0.49 -4.66
N GLY A 60 -10.82 0.06 -4.88
CA GLY A 60 -11.42 1.02 -3.96
C GLY A 60 -11.58 0.46 -2.54
N GLN A 61 -12.05 -0.79 -2.44
CA GLN A 61 -12.19 -1.49 -1.16
C GLN A 61 -10.83 -1.78 -0.51
N PHE A 62 -9.85 -2.22 -1.30
CA PHE A 62 -8.48 -2.45 -0.84
C PHE A 62 -7.86 -1.18 -0.26
N MET A 63 -7.86 -0.07 -1.00
CA MET A 63 -7.31 1.20 -0.54
C MET A 63 -8.02 1.72 0.71
N LYS A 64 -9.36 1.61 0.77
CA LYS A 64 -10.11 2.03 1.95
C LYS A 64 -9.67 1.27 3.21
N ARG A 65 -9.45 -0.04 3.11
CA ARG A 65 -8.95 -0.86 4.24
C ARG A 65 -7.55 -0.43 4.68
N LEU A 66 -6.63 -0.21 3.75
CA LEU A 66 -5.25 0.17 4.08
C LEU A 66 -5.16 1.56 4.73
N LEU A 67 -5.87 2.53 4.16
CA LEU A 67 -5.89 3.91 4.65
C LEU A 67 -6.57 4.01 6.02
N PHE A 68 -7.73 3.36 6.21
CA PHE A 68 -8.45 3.36 7.49
C PHE A 68 -7.60 2.80 8.64
N ARG A 69 -6.67 1.88 8.34
CA ARG A 69 -5.80 1.20 9.31
C ARG A 69 -4.41 1.82 9.42
N ASN A 70 -4.15 2.93 8.73
CA ASN A 70 -2.83 3.57 8.65
C ASN A 70 -1.71 2.62 8.20
N ILE A 71 -2.04 1.60 7.38
CA ILE A 71 -1.04 0.69 6.77
C ILE A 71 -0.37 1.39 5.59
N LEU A 72 -1.16 2.18 4.86
CA LEU A 72 -0.71 3.08 3.82
C LEU A 72 -1.19 4.48 4.18
N ILE A 73 -0.38 5.50 3.97
CA ILE A 73 -0.67 6.89 4.33
C ILE A 73 -0.59 7.73 3.07
N GLU A 74 -1.61 8.54 2.82
CA GLU A 74 -1.58 9.52 1.75
C GLU A 74 -0.98 10.83 2.28
N ASN A 75 0.12 11.27 1.67
CA ASN A 75 0.76 12.55 1.98
C ASN A 75 -0.06 13.73 1.43
N ILE A 76 0.25 14.94 1.91
CA ILE A 76 -0.42 16.17 1.49
C ILE A 76 -0.32 16.40 -0.04
N ASP A 77 0.76 15.93 -0.66
CA ASP A 77 1.00 16.03 -2.10
C ASP A 77 0.35 14.90 -2.94
N GLY A 78 -0.40 13.99 -2.30
CA GLY A 78 -1.08 12.87 -2.94
C GLY A 78 -0.18 11.67 -3.25
N SER A 79 1.08 11.67 -2.77
CA SER A 79 1.94 10.49 -2.76
C SER A 79 1.56 9.51 -1.64
N PHE A 80 1.98 8.25 -1.79
CA PHE A 80 1.73 7.17 -0.84
C PHE A 80 3.04 6.52 -0.40
#